data_AF-A0A918AM64-F1
#
_entry.id   AF-A0A918AM64-F1
#
_cell.length_a   1.000
_cell.length_b   1.000
_cell.length_c   1.000
_cell.angle_alpha   90.00
_cell.angle_beta   90.00
_cell.angle_gamma   90.00
#
_symmetry.space_group_name_H-M   'P 1'
#
loop_
_entity.id
_entity.type
_entity.pdbx_description
1 polymer ?
#
loop_
_entity_poly.entity_id
_entity_poly.type
_entity_poly.pdbx_seq_one_letter_code
_entity_poly.pdbx_strand_id
1 'polypeptide(L)' 'MLYVLAVIGALTIAVLLWRAFGPDRVGTAPSGRFVAPDDDPEFLRKLSEQRKQKRPEDE' A
#
# COMPACT_ATOMS: atom_id res chain seq x y z
N MET A 1 25.28 -8.75 -36.70
CA MET A 1 25.17 -9.37 -35.36
C MET A 1 25.37 -8.35 -34.24
N LEU A 2 26.51 -7.64 -34.19
CA LEU A 2 26.74 -6.58 -33.19
C LEU A 2 25.65 -5.50 -33.17
N TYR A 3 25.16 -5.07 -34.34
CA TYR A 3 24.07 -4.09 -34.42
C TYR A 3 22.78 -4.55 -33.74
N VAL A 4 22.42 -5.83 -33.87
CA VAL A 4 21.23 -6.39 -33.22
C VAL A 4 21.41 -6.39 -31.71
N LEU A 5 22.58 -6.79 -31.22
CA LEU A 5 22.92 -6.75 -29.80
C LEU A 5 22.93 -5.31 -29.24
N ALA A 6 23.46 -4.35 -30.01
CA ALA A 6 23.48 -2.94 -29.63
C ALA A 6 22.08 -2.35 -29.54
N VAL A 7 21.18 -2.68 -30.47
CA VAL A 7 19.78 -2.24 -30.42
C VAL A 7 19.07 -2.81 -29.19
N ILE A 8 19.26 -4.10 -28.90
CA ILE A 8 18.67 -4.73 -27.71
C ILE A 8 19.21 -4.06 -26.44
N GLY A 9 20.53 -3.83 -26.35
CA GLY A 9 21.15 -3.15 -25.21
C GLY A 9 20.67 -1.71 -25.03
N ALA A 10 20.49 -0.97 -26.12
CA ALA A 10 19.96 0.39 -26.05
C ALA A 10 18.50 0.41 -25.55
N LEU A 11 17.67 -0.52 -26.02
CA LEU A 11 16.28 -0.64 -25.58
C LEU A 11 16.17 -1.02 -24.09
N THR A 12 16.99 -1.96 -23.61
CA THR A 12 16.98 -2.34 -22.19
C THR A 12 17.39 -1.17 -21.30
N ILE A 13 18.44 -0.42 -21.66
CA ILE A 13 18.86 0.78 -20.91
C ILE A 13 17.74 1.83 -20.92
N ALA A 14 17.11 2.09 -22.07
CA ALA A 14 16.02 3.06 -22.16
C ALA A 14 14.82 2.67 -21.27
N VAL A 15 14.45 1.39 -21.24
CA VAL A 15 13.37 0.88 -20.37
C VAL A 15 13.75 0.99 -18.89
N LEU A 16 15.00 0.69 -18.53
CA LEU A 16 15.48 0.83 -17.15
C LEU A 16 15.48 2.28 -16.70
N LEU A 17 15.95 3.20 -17.54
CA LEU A 17 15.94 4.63 -17.26
C LEU A 17 14.51 5.16 -17.12
N TRP A 18 13.59 4.74 -17.99
CA TRP A 18 12.16 5.06 -17.82
C TRP A 18 11.64 4.48 -16.49
N ARG A 19 11.95 3.23 -16.16
CA ARG A 19 11.41 2.63 -14.93
C ARG A 19 11.93 3.30 -13.66
N ALA A 20 13.18 3.77 -13.67
CA ALA A 20 13.86 4.38 -12.53
C ALA A 20 13.56 5.88 -12.39
N PHE A 21 13.49 6.63 -13.50
CA PHE A 21 13.35 8.08 -13.51
C PHE A 21 12.06 8.56 -14.19
N GLY A 22 11.23 7.64 -14.67
CA GLY A 22 9.92 7.97 -15.21
C GLY A 22 9.07 8.66 -14.15
N PRO A 23 8.05 9.42 -14.59
CA PRO A 23 7.16 10.12 -13.67
C PRO A 23 6.68 9.14 -12.60
N ASP A 24 6.87 9.53 -11.33
CA ASP A 24 6.32 8.80 -10.20
C ASP A 24 4.89 8.41 -10.58
N ARG A 25 4.56 7.13 -10.46
CA ARG A 25 3.22 6.65 -10.75
C ARG A 25 2.31 7.30 -9.71
N VAL A 26 1.81 8.49 -10.02
CA VAL A 26 0.74 9.18 -9.30
C VAL A 26 -0.46 8.24 -9.42
N GLY A 27 -0.61 7.30 -8.49
CA GLY A 27 -1.69 6.31 -8.59
C GLY A 27 -1.56 5.00 -7.83
N THR A 28 -0.44 4.66 -7.20
CA THR A 28 -0.47 3.60 -6.18
C THR A 28 -0.42 4.25 -4.81
N ALA A 29 -1.59 4.34 -4.20
CA ALA A 29 -1.90 4.79 -2.86
C ALA A 29 -0.78 4.47 -1.84
N PRO A 30 -0.61 5.32 -0.81
CA PRO A 30 0.39 5.10 0.21
C PRO A 30 0.25 3.67 0.74
N SER A 31 1.37 2.93 0.77
CA SER A 31 1.49 1.63 1.40
C SER A 31 1.39 1.71 2.93
N GLY A 32 0.64 2.68 3.46
CA GLY A 32 0.11 2.58 4.80
C GLY A 32 -0.86 1.42 4.74
N ARG A 33 -0.51 0.28 5.36
CA ARG A 33 -1.44 -0.82 5.59
C ARG A 33 -2.76 -0.20 6.02
N PHE A 34 -3.76 -0.28 5.15
CA PHE A 34 -5.11 0.07 5.51
C PHE A 34 -5.54 -1.03 6.48
N VAL A 35 -5.26 -0.82 7.76
CA VAL A 35 -5.68 -1.74 8.81
C VAL A 35 -7.19 -1.62 8.86
N ALA A 36 -7.87 -2.72 8.57
CA ALA A 36 -9.32 -2.75 8.68
C ALA A 36 -9.71 -2.34 10.10
N PRO A 37 -10.82 -1.60 10.32
CA PRO A 37 -11.27 -1.25 11.66
C PRO A 37 -11.37 -2.45 12.61
N ASP A 38 -11.65 -3.64 12.07
CA ASP A 38 -11.72 -4.91 12.82
C ASP A 38 -10.35 -5.41 13.33
N ASP A 39 -9.25 -4.98 12.71
CA ASP A 39 -7.87 -5.36 13.05
C ASP A 39 -7.14 -4.28 13.90
N ASP A 40 -7.78 -3.13 14.17
CA ASP A 40 -7.21 -2.07 15.01
C ASP A 40 -7.51 -2.34 16.49
N PRO A 41 -6.48 -2.64 17.32
CA PRO A 41 -6.68 -2.91 18.74
C PRO A 41 -7.31 -1.72 19.48
N GLU A 42 -7.08 -0.49 19.04
CA GLU A 42 -7.66 0.70 19.66
C GLU A 42 -9.16 0.84 19.35
N PHE A 43 -9.59 0.41 18.15
CA PHE A 43 -11.01 0.39 17.79
C PHE A 43 -11.79 -0.64 18.61
N LEU A 44 -11.26 -1.87 18.75
CA LEU A 44 -11.88 -2.92 19.54
C LEU A 44 -11.97 -2.57 21.03
N ARG A 45 -10.94 -1.91 21.59
CA ARG A 45 -10.97 -1.39 22.97
C ARG A 45 -12.12 -0.41 23.18
N LYS A 46 -12.25 0.59 22.31
CA LYS A 46 -13.36 1.57 22.36
C LYS A 46 -14.74 0.90 22.20
N LEU A 47 -14.85 -0.15 21.39
CA LEU A 47 -16.09 -0.92 21.24
C LEU A 47 -16.43 -1.68 22.52
N SER A 48 -15.44 -2.30 23.17
CA SER A 48 -15.62 -3.02 24.43
C SER A 48 -16.07 -2.10 25.58
N GLU A 49 -15.50 -0.89 25.66
CA GLU A 49 -15.84 0.10 26.68
C GLU A 49 -17.27 0.62 26.48
N GLN A 50 -17.65 0.93 25.23
CA GLN A 50 -19.02 1.32 24.91
C GLN A 50 -20.03 0.20 25.19
N ARG A 51 -19.68 -1.07 24.91
CA ARG A 51 -20.55 -2.21 25.23
C ARG A 51 -20.74 -2.38 26.74
N LYS A 52 -19.67 -2.15 27.53
CA LYS A 52 -19.73 -2.20 28.99
C LYS A 52 -20.56 -1.05 29.56
N GLN A 53 -20.42 0.16 29.00
CA GLN A 53 -21.20 1.34 29.41
C GLN A 53 -22.69 1.23 29.03
N LYS A 54 -23.00 0.62 27.89
CA LYS A 54 -24.38 0.35 27.43
C LYS A 54 -25.06 -0.81 28.14
N ARG A 55 -24.36 -1.51 29.03
CA ARG A 55 -24.95 -2.48 29.93
C ARG A 55 -25.04 -1.86 31.34
N PRO A 56 -25.83 -0.79 31.56
CA PRO A 56 -26.25 -0.51 32.90
C PRO A 56 -27.22 -1.63 33.28
N GLU A 57 -26.81 -2.47 34.22
CA GLU A 57 -27.72 -2.88 35.29
C GLU A 57 -29.01 -3.58 34.81
N ASP A 58 -28.87 -4.64 34.00
CA ASP A 58 -29.86 -5.72 33.99
C ASP A 58 -29.26 -6.87 34.85
N GLU A 59 -29.73 -6.90 36.10
CA GLU A 59 -29.75 -7.97 37.14
C GLU A 59 -28.92 -9.26 36.91
#